data_AF-A0A1I4BSD9-F1
#
_entry.id   AF-A0A1I4BSD9-F1
#
_cell.length_a   1.000
_cell.length_b   1.000
_cell.length_c   1.000
_cell.angle_alpha   90.00
_cell.angle_beta   90.00
_cell.angle_gamma   90.00
#
_symmetry.space_group_name_H-M   'P 1'
#
loop_
_entity.id
_entity.type
_entity.pdbx_description
1 polymer ?
#
loop_
_entity_poly.entity_id
_entity_poly.type
_entity_poly.pdbx_seq_one_letter_code
_entity_poly.pdbx_strand_id
1 'polypeptide(L)'
;MAPSSPLNNVRIVLSHTSHAGNIGATARAMKTMGLQSLYLVNPKSFPDREADDRAVSARDLLNQAYVCECIDEALQNTVLAAALTTRSREFPHETHDAREGARILLEHAQSHPVALVFGAETSGLTTAEVSKCQMTIFIPTNPDYSSLNLASAVQIMGYELFMAMSEIKMLYTKQPVYLQKAPASFNDIEFFYQHLEQVMIQTDFLDPQKPKKLMQRIRRLFSRIRLEKKEVNILRGILNAVEKQLSRKPSIDKR
;
A
#
# COMPACT_ATOMS: atom_id res chain seq x y z
N MET A 1 -12.79 24.35 12.69
CA MET A 1 -12.45 22.91 12.67
C MET A 1 -10.95 22.80 12.88
N ALA A 2 -10.50 21.98 13.83
CA ALA A 2 -9.06 21.72 13.96
C ALA A 2 -8.55 21.11 12.64
N PRO A 3 -7.34 21.46 12.18
CA PRO A 3 -6.78 20.86 10.97
C PRO A 3 -6.73 19.34 11.15
N SER A 4 -7.21 18.59 10.16
CA SER A 4 -7.17 17.13 10.16
C SER A 4 -5.71 16.66 10.29
N SER A 5 -5.43 15.82 11.28
CA SER A 5 -4.08 15.25 11.46
C SER A 5 -3.65 14.49 10.21
N PRO A 6 -2.40 14.63 9.72
CA PRO A 6 -1.86 13.78 8.64
C PRO A 6 -2.00 12.28 8.93
N LEU A 7 -2.02 11.88 10.20
CA LEU A 7 -2.26 10.49 10.62
C LEU A 7 -3.62 9.95 10.15
N ASN A 8 -4.62 10.80 9.94
CA ASN A 8 -5.94 10.37 9.45
C ASN A 8 -5.87 9.86 8.01
N ASN A 9 -4.90 10.34 7.23
CA ASN A 9 -4.63 9.88 5.87
C ASN A 9 -3.82 8.59 5.81
N VAL A 10 -3.33 8.07 6.94
CA VAL A 10 -2.60 6.79 7.00
C VAL A 10 -3.56 5.65 7.27
N ARG A 11 -3.73 4.77 6.27
CA ARG A 11 -4.49 3.52 6.41
C ARG A 11 -3.60 2.43 6.98
N ILE A 12 -4.05 1.81 8.07
CA ILE A 12 -3.49 0.56 8.58
C ILE A 12 -4.26 -0.58 7.94
N VAL A 13 -3.60 -1.33 7.06
CA VAL A 13 -4.21 -2.43 6.30
C VAL A 13 -3.70 -3.74 6.88
N LEU A 14 -4.59 -4.54 7.46
CA LEU A 14 -4.29 -5.89 7.95
C LEU A 14 -4.80 -6.91 6.94
N SER A 15 -3.88 -7.69 6.37
CA SER A 15 -4.23 -8.69 5.37
C SER A 15 -4.27 -10.10 5.95
N HIS A 16 -5.40 -10.79 5.76
CA HIS A 16 -5.65 -12.18 6.13
C HIS A 16 -5.32 -12.48 7.60
N THR A 17 -5.68 -11.57 8.51
CA THR A 17 -5.45 -11.76 9.95
C THR A 17 -6.13 -13.03 10.45
N SER A 18 -5.37 -13.90 11.11
CA SER A 18 -5.82 -15.22 11.53
C SER A 18 -6.55 -15.19 12.87
N HIS A 19 -6.08 -14.37 13.82
CA HIS A 19 -6.63 -14.28 15.17
C HIS A 19 -7.34 -12.94 15.39
N ALA A 20 -8.64 -13.00 15.72
CA ALA A 20 -9.44 -11.81 15.99
C ALA A 20 -8.86 -10.94 17.12
N GLY A 21 -8.27 -11.56 18.15
CA GLY A 21 -7.58 -10.83 19.21
C GLY A 21 -6.47 -9.89 18.74
N ASN A 22 -5.78 -10.21 17.63
CA ASN A 22 -4.76 -9.32 17.04
C ASN A 22 -5.38 -8.09 16.37
N ILE A 23 -6.61 -8.20 15.82
CA ILE A 23 -7.35 -7.05 15.28
C ILE A 23 -7.67 -6.09 16.42
N GLY A 24 -8.20 -6.60 17.54
CA GLY A 24 -8.49 -5.78 18.72
C GLY A 24 -7.25 -5.12 19.34
N ALA A 25 -6.17 -5.89 19.51
CA ALA A 25 -4.89 -5.36 19.99
C ALA A 25 -4.30 -4.30 19.03
N THR A 26 -4.48 -4.48 17.72
CA THR A 26 -4.09 -3.51 16.71
C THR A 26 -4.88 -2.21 16.83
N ALA A 27 -6.20 -2.28 16.98
CA ALA A 27 -7.02 -1.10 17.19
C ALA A 27 -6.58 -0.31 18.44
N ARG A 28 -6.22 -1.01 19.54
CA ARG A 28 -5.66 -0.37 20.72
C ARG A 28 -4.32 0.32 20.45
N ALA A 29 -3.42 -0.33 19.72
CA ALA A 29 -2.13 0.26 19.34
C ALA A 29 -2.32 1.52 18.47
N MET A 30 -3.21 1.45 17.49
CA MET A 30 -3.59 2.56 16.61
C MET A 30 -4.13 3.75 17.41
N LYS A 31 -5.11 3.49 18.29
CA LYS A 31 -5.75 4.55 19.08
C LYS A 31 -4.75 5.26 20.01
N THR A 32 -3.83 4.50 20.60
CA THR A 32 -2.75 5.05 21.44
C THR A 32 -1.86 6.05 20.65
N MET A 33 -1.66 5.80 19.36
CA MET A 33 -0.81 6.60 18.49
C MET A 33 -1.58 7.63 17.63
N GLY A 34 -2.89 7.76 17.83
CA GLY A 34 -3.74 8.72 17.10
C GLY A 34 -4.10 8.31 15.67
N LEU A 35 -3.94 7.03 15.31
CA LEU A 35 -4.36 6.47 14.02
C LEU A 35 -5.83 6.06 14.06
N GLN A 36 -6.55 6.30 12.96
CA GLN A 36 -8.01 6.12 12.91
C GLN A 36 -8.51 5.21 11.78
N SER A 37 -7.71 5.03 10.73
CA SER A 37 -8.15 4.37 9.49
C SER A 37 -7.73 2.90 9.46
N LEU A 38 -8.58 2.00 9.96
CA LEU A 38 -8.36 0.54 9.97
C LEU A 38 -9.05 -0.13 8.77
N TYR A 39 -8.29 -0.92 8.01
CA TYR A 39 -8.75 -1.70 6.87
C TYR A 39 -8.38 -3.17 7.08
N LEU A 40 -9.32 -4.08 6.85
CA LEU A 40 -9.17 -5.51 7.07
C LEU A 40 -9.42 -6.24 5.75
N VAL A 41 -8.39 -6.82 5.15
CA VAL A 41 -8.51 -7.60 3.92
C VAL A 41 -8.71 -9.07 4.29
N ASN A 42 -9.89 -9.62 4.00
CA ASN A 42 -10.27 -11.01 4.29
C ASN A 42 -9.84 -11.50 5.70
N PRO A 43 -10.22 -10.83 6.80
CA PRO A 43 -9.95 -11.33 8.14
C PRO A 43 -10.65 -12.69 8.34
N LYS A 44 -10.00 -13.63 9.03
CA LYS A 44 -10.58 -14.96 9.27
C LYS A 44 -11.85 -14.90 10.13
N SER A 45 -11.92 -13.97 11.08
CA SER A 45 -13.08 -13.71 11.91
C SER A 45 -13.17 -12.21 12.25
N PHE A 46 -14.23 -11.55 11.77
CA PHE A 46 -14.57 -10.16 12.08
C PHE A 46 -16.00 -9.84 11.61
N PRO A 47 -16.87 -9.21 12.41
CA PRO A 47 -16.69 -8.82 13.81
C PRO A 47 -16.57 -10.04 14.75
N ASP A 48 -15.87 -9.88 15.88
CA ASP A 48 -15.60 -10.97 16.81
C ASP A 48 -15.46 -10.43 18.24
N ARG A 49 -16.04 -11.15 19.21
CA ARG A 49 -16.01 -10.77 20.63
C ARG A 49 -14.58 -10.69 21.18
N GLU A 50 -13.68 -11.55 20.71
CA GLU A 50 -12.27 -11.51 21.13
C GLU A 50 -11.61 -10.20 20.69
N ALA A 51 -11.92 -9.70 19.48
CA ALA A 51 -11.44 -8.40 19.02
C ALA A 51 -11.97 -7.27 19.92
N ASP A 52 -13.26 -7.30 20.26
CA ASP A 52 -13.90 -6.30 21.14
C ASP A 52 -13.32 -6.28 22.56
N ASP A 53 -13.03 -7.46 23.10
CA ASP A 53 -12.44 -7.62 24.43
C ASP A 53 -10.98 -7.15 24.46
N ARG A 54 -10.23 -7.36 23.37
CA ARG A 54 -8.83 -6.89 23.24
C ARG A 54 -8.71 -5.40 22.92
N ALA A 55 -9.68 -4.80 22.23
CA ALA A 55 -9.66 -3.38 21.87
C ALA A 55 -9.92 -2.45 23.06
N VAL A 56 -10.64 -2.91 24.08
CA VAL A 56 -10.99 -2.10 25.27
C VAL A 56 -11.67 -0.79 24.87
N SER A 57 -11.00 0.36 25.02
CA SER A 57 -11.53 1.68 24.67
C SER A 57 -11.42 2.02 23.18
N ALA A 58 -10.82 1.15 22.36
CA ALA A 58 -10.63 1.33 20.92
C ALA A 58 -11.70 0.64 20.05
N ARG A 59 -12.84 0.24 20.63
CA ARG A 59 -13.96 -0.39 19.90
C ARG A 59 -14.56 0.50 18.80
N ASP A 60 -14.48 1.81 18.95
CA ASP A 60 -14.85 2.77 17.92
C ASP A 60 -14.09 2.56 16.60
N LEU A 61 -12.80 2.22 16.67
CA LEU A 61 -12.01 1.88 15.48
C LEU A 61 -12.44 0.56 14.84
N LEU A 62 -12.86 -0.42 15.65
CA LEU A 62 -13.40 -1.67 15.12
C LEU A 62 -14.74 -1.43 14.41
N ASN A 63 -15.61 -0.61 15.00
CA ASN A 63 -16.91 -0.26 14.42
C ASN A 63 -16.78 0.55 13.11
N GLN A 64 -15.67 1.29 12.95
CA GLN A 64 -15.38 2.08 11.75
C GLN A 64 -14.44 1.34 10.77
N ALA A 65 -14.03 0.11 11.08
CA ALA A 65 -13.11 -0.64 10.24
C ALA A 65 -13.76 -1.00 8.91
N TYR A 66 -13.00 -0.82 7.83
CA TYR A 66 -13.43 -1.21 6.49
C TYR A 66 -13.01 -2.66 6.22
N VAL A 67 -13.97 -3.55 5.99
CA VAL A 67 -13.70 -4.92 5.58
C VAL A 67 -13.68 -4.98 4.06
N CYS A 68 -12.58 -5.50 3.50
CA CYS A 68 -12.31 -5.56 2.07
C CYS A 68 -12.16 -7.02 1.61
N GLU A 69 -12.63 -7.31 0.41
CA GLU A 69 -12.48 -8.63 -0.23
C GLU A 69 -11.08 -8.83 -0.82
N CYS A 70 -10.37 -7.73 -1.11
CA CYS A 70 -9.03 -7.79 -1.63
C CYS A 70 -8.20 -6.55 -1.26
N ILE A 71 -6.89 -6.65 -1.45
CA ILE A 71 -5.97 -5.54 -1.16
C ILE A 71 -6.22 -4.31 -2.05
N ASP A 72 -6.80 -4.48 -3.24
CA ASP A 72 -7.02 -3.36 -4.17
C ASP A 72 -8.06 -2.38 -3.65
N GLU A 73 -9.10 -2.89 -2.97
CA GLU A 73 -10.09 -2.08 -2.27
C GLU A 73 -9.45 -1.29 -1.12
N ALA A 74 -8.61 -1.95 -0.33
CA ALA A 74 -7.92 -1.30 0.79
C ALA A 74 -6.94 -0.19 0.34
N LEU A 75 -6.35 -0.35 -0.85
CA LEU A 75 -5.39 0.60 -1.43
C LEU A 75 -6.03 1.66 -2.32
N GLN A 76 -7.35 1.59 -2.57
CA GLN A 76 -8.06 2.51 -3.46
C GLN A 76 -7.82 3.99 -3.08
N ASN A 77 -7.48 4.83 -4.06
CA ASN A 77 -7.18 6.27 -3.91
C ASN A 77 -5.96 6.60 -3.05
N THR A 78 -5.18 5.62 -2.59
CA THR A 78 -3.89 5.92 -1.95
C THR A 78 -2.86 6.35 -3.00
N VAL A 79 -1.92 7.21 -2.62
CA VAL A 79 -0.83 7.65 -3.51
C VAL A 79 0.49 6.96 -3.21
N LEU A 80 0.57 6.29 -2.05
CA LEU A 80 1.72 5.53 -1.61
C LEU A 80 1.26 4.40 -0.69
N ALA A 81 1.72 3.18 -0.96
CA ALA A 81 1.53 2.01 -0.13
C ALA A 81 2.88 1.38 0.24
N ALA A 82 3.05 1.02 1.51
CA ALA A 82 4.24 0.40 2.04
C ALA A 82 3.91 -0.98 2.62
N ALA A 83 4.65 -2.00 2.22
CA ALA A 83 4.52 -3.35 2.78
C ALA A 83 5.50 -3.55 3.94
N LEU A 84 5.00 -3.91 5.13
CA LEU A 84 5.86 -4.31 6.23
C LEU A 84 6.34 -5.77 6.04
N THR A 85 7.65 -5.96 5.96
CA THR A 85 8.26 -7.28 5.73
C THR A 85 9.65 -7.38 6.33
N THR A 86 9.97 -8.51 6.94
CA THR A 86 11.33 -8.85 7.41
C THR A 86 12.12 -9.66 6.38
N ARG A 87 11.46 -10.14 5.32
CA ARG A 87 12.06 -11.04 4.32
C ARG A 87 12.69 -10.26 3.18
N SER A 88 13.95 -10.58 2.87
CA SER A 88 14.53 -10.29 1.56
C SER A 88 13.76 -11.09 0.49
N ARG A 89 13.45 -10.44 -0.63
CA ARG A 89 12.64 -11.02 -1.72
C ARG A 89 13.45 -11.00 -3.01
N GLU A 90 13.12 -11.91 -3.92
CA GLU A 90 13.75 -12.05 -5.26
C GLU A 90 13.70 -10.74 -6.09
N PHE A 91 12.64 -9.95 -5.93
CA PHE A 91 12.48 -8.65 -6.56
C PHE A 91 12.35 -7.56 -5.50
N PRO A 92 13.48 -7.03 -4.96
CA PRO A 92 13.41 -6.07 -3.88
C PRO A 92 12.82 -4.74 -4.38
N HIS A 93 11.82 -4.26 -3.65
CA HIS A 93 11.36 -2.87 -3.74
C HIS A 93 12.39 -1.98 -3.04
N GLU A 94 12.25 -0.68 -3.23
CA GLU A 94 12.93 0.29 -2.36
C GLU A 94 12.58 -0.03 -0.89
N THR A 95 13.59 -0.17 -0.05
CA THR A 95 13.45 -0.68 1.32
C THR A 95 13.97 0.33 2.31
N HIS A 96 13.16 0.64 3.32
CA HIS A 96 13.51 1.55 4.40
C HIS A 96 13.31 0.86 5.76
N ASP A 97 14.00 1.34 6.78
CA ASP A 97 13.66 0.97 8.15
C ASP A 97 12.36 1.66 8.60
N ALA A 98 11.87 1.29 9.79
CA ALA A 98 10.63 1.81 10.35
C ALA A 98 10.60 3.34 10.45
N ARG A 99 11.72 3.96 10.80
CA ARG A 99 11.81 5.41 11.00
C ARG A 99 11.75 6.17 9.69
N GLU A 100 12.61 5.80 8.74
CA GLU A 100 12.65 6.46 7.45
C GLU A 100 11.37 6.20 6.65
N GLY A 101 10.85 4.97 6.70
CA GLY A 101 9.58 4.62 6.06
C GLY A 101 8.40 5.42 6.61
N ALA A 102 8.34 5.66 7.92
CA ALA A 102 7.31 6.49 8.54
C ALA A 102 7.40 7.95 8.09
N ARG A 103 8.60 8.51 7.96
CA ARG A 103 8.85 9.87 7.45
C ARG A 103 8.31 10.03 6.03
N ILE A 104 8.67 9.11 5.12
CA ILE A 104 8.22 9.12 3.73
C ILE A 104 6.69 8.99 3.64
N LEU A 105 6.08 8.07 4.40
CA LEU A 105 4.62 7.94 4.45
C LEU A 105 3.95 9.24 4.86
N LEU A 106 4.48 9.91 5.90
CA LEU A 106 3.88 11.14 6.39
C LEU A 106 4.04 12.34 5.46
N GLU A 107 5.14 12.43 4.71
CA GLU A 107 5.30 13.49 3.69
C GLU A 107 4.14 13.49 2.71
N HIS A 108 3.71 12.31 2.26
CA HIS A 108 2.54 12.15 1.39
C HIS A 108 1.21 12.28 2.14
N ALA A 109 1.14 11.75 3.37
CA ALA A 109 -0.06 11.79 4.21
C ALA A 109 -0.50 13.21 4.61
N GLN A 110 0.36 14.23 4.44
CA GLN A 110 -0.04 15.62 4.63
C GLN A 110 -1.18 16.06 3.69
N SER A 111 -1.24 15.49 2.48
CA SER A 111 -2.20 15.93 1.45
C SER A 111 -3.01 14.79 0.84
N HIS A 112 -2.57 13.53 0.96
CA HIS A 112 -3.17 12.41 0.25
C HIS A 112 -3.23 11.15 1.13
N PRO A 113 -4.21 10.25 0.91
CA PRO A 113 -4.22 8.95 1.57
C PRO A 113 -2.97 8.11 1.24
N VAL A 114 -2.43 7.44 2.23
CA VAL A 114 -1.35 6.46 2.11
C VAL A 114 -1.74 5.18 2.85
N ALA A 115 -1.06 4.07 2.57
CA ALA A 115 -1.30 2.79 3.24
C ALA A 115 -0.02 2.17 3.80
N LEU A 116 -0.15 1.59 4.98
CA LEU A 116 0.84 0.70 5.57
C LEU A 116 0.20 -0.68 5.74
N VAL A 117 0.76 -1.66 5.02
CA VAL A 117 0.18 -2.99 4.86
C VAL A 117 0.94 -4.01 5.70
N PHE A 118 0.20 -4.77 6.49
CA PHE A 118 0.69 -5.83 7.36
C PHE A 118 0.08 -7.16 6.93
N GLY A 119 0.88 -8.22 6.93
CA GLY A 119 0.42 -9.56 6.53
C GLY A 119 -0.07 -10.41 7.68
N ALA A 120 -0.53 -11.61 7.34
CA ALA A 120 -0.93 -12.64 8.30
C ALA A 120 0.23 -13.04 9.21
N GLU A 121 -0.09 -13.47 10.43
CA GLU A 121 0.85 -13.72 11.52
C GLU A 121 1.92 -14.76 11.18
N THR A 122 1.54 -15.80 10.43
CA THR A 122 2.43 -16.93 10.11
C THR A 122 3.06 -16.81 8.72
N SER A 123 2.28 -16.44 7.71
CA SER A 123 2.75 -16.40 6.31
C SER A 123 3.33 -15.04 5.90
N GLY A 124 3.00 -13.97 6.64
CA GLY A 124 3.26 -12.59 6.21
C GLY A 124 2.48 -12.24 4.94
N LEU A 125 2.93 -11.18 4.25
CA LEU A 125 2.39 -10.78 2.95
C LEU A 125 2.83 -11.73 1.83
N THR A 126 1.91 -12.02 0.93
CA THR A 126 2.18 -12.72 -0.33
C THR A 126 3.02 -11.84 -1.27
N THR A 127 3.72 -12.46 -2.21
CA THR A 127 4.46 -11.71 -3.25
C THR A 127 3.54 -10.81 -4.08
N ALA A 128 2.30 -11.23 -4.30
CA ALA A 128 1.31 -10.44 -5.05
C ALA A 128 0.94 -9.16 -4.30
N GLU A 129 0.69 -9.24 -2.99
CA GLU A 129 0.39 -8.08 -2.15
C GLU A 129 1.57 -7.11 -2.06
N VAL A 130 2.79 -7.64 -1.85
CA VAL A 130 4.00 -6.81 -1.83
C VAL A 130 4.19 -6.09 -3.18
N SER A 131 3.89 -6.75 -4.31
CA SER A 131 4.03 -6.14 -5.65
C SER A 131 3.04 -5.00 -5.94
N LYS A 132 2.03 -4.82 -5.08
CA LYS A 132 1.08 -3.71 -5.13
C LYS A 132 1.51 -2.52 -4.25
N CYS A 133 2.56 -2.70 -3.45
CA CYS A 133 3.17 -1.63 -2.66
C CYS A 133 4.35 -1.01 -3.40
N GLN A 134 4.54 0.29 -3.22
CA GLN A 134 5.60 1.03 -3.90
C GLN A 134 6.95 0.89 -3.18
N MET A 135 6.91 0.64 -1.87
CA MET A 135 8.09 0.42 -1.03
C MET A 135 7.85 -0.67 0.01
N THR A 136 8.93 -1.16 0.59
CA THR A 136 8.90 -2.07 1.73
C THR A 136 9.52 -1.41 2.95
N ILE A 137 8.97 -1.69 4.11
CA ILE A 137 9.50 -1.27 5.40
C ILE A 137 9.87 -2.51 6.19
N PHE A 138 11.00 -2.47 6.88
CA PHE A 138 11.34 -3.46 7.89
C PHE A 138 11.54 -2.78 9.25
N ILE A 139 11.20 -3.49 10.32
CA ILE A 139 11.54 -3.06 11.67
C ILE A 139 12.86 -3.74 12.02
N PRO A 140 13.93 -3.01 12.36
CA PRO A 140 15.15 -3.61 12.87
C PRO A 140 14.85 -4.41 14.14
N THR A 141 15.21 -5.69 14.16
CA THR A 141 14.98 -6.63 15.26
C THR A 141 16.21 -7.50 15.47
N ASN A 142 16.21 -8.34 16.50
CA ASN A 142 17.21 -9.39 16.67
C ASN A 142 17.27 -10.29 15.42
N PRO A 143 18.43 -10.46 14.75
CA PRO A 143 18.57 -11.36 13.60
C PRO A 143 18.18 -12.82 13.90
N ASP A 144 18.37 -13.28 15.14
CA ASP A 144 18.06 -14.66 15.55
C ASP A 144 16.56 -14.88 15.80
N TYR A 145 15.81 -13.80 16.03
CA TYR A 145 14.37 -13.85 16.27
C TYR A 145 13.71 -12.53 15.82
N SER A 146 13.38 -12.47 14.53
CA SER A 146 12.85 -11.26 13.87
C SER A 146 11.33 -11.22 13.72
N SER A 147 10.62 -12.24 14.20
CA SER A 147 9.17 -12.30 14.11
C SER A 147 8.52 -11.49 15.23
N LEU A 148 7.88 -10.38 14.85
CA LEU A 148 7.06 -9.58 15.75
C LEU A 148 5.60 -10.04 15.69
N ASN A 149 4.93 -10.02 16.85
CA ASN A 149 3.47 -10.09 16.87
C ASN A 149 2.87 -8.94 16.04
N LEU A 150 1.75 -9.19 15.35
CA LEU A 150 1.11 -8.23 14.45
C LEU A 150 0.81 -6.88 15.14
N ALA A 151 0.17 -6.90 16.31
CA ALA A 151 -0.16 -5.67 17.03
C ALA A 151 1.10 -4.94 17.53
N SER A 152 2.16 -5.67 17.90
CA SER A 152 3.46 -5.07 18.27
C SER A 152 4.11 -4.38 17.07
N ALA A 153 4.06 -4.98 15.88
CA ALA A 153 4.56 -4.35 14.66
C ALA A 153 3.78 -3.08 14.31
N VAL A 154 2.44 -3.11 14.43
CA VAL A 154 1.60 -1.92 14.27
C VAL A 154 1.93 -0.86 15.34
N GLN A 155 2.19 -1.27 16.58
CA GLN A 155 2.54 -0.36 17.67
C GLN A 155 3.84 0.40 17.39
N ILE A 156 4.87 -0.29 16.91
CA ILE A 156 6.17 0.33 16.55
C ILE A 156 5.99 1.30 15.38
N MET A 157 5.31 0.88 14.33
CA MET A 157 5.07 1.75 13.17
C MET A 157 4.18 2.94 13.51
N GLY A 158 3.14 2.75 14.32
CA GLY A 158 2.30 3.83 14.82
C GLY A 158 3.10 4.84 15.66
N TYR A 159 4.04 4.37 16.47
CA TYR A 159 4.95 5.22 17.21
C TYR A 159 5.87 6.02 16.28
N GLU A 160 6.56 5.38 15.32
CA GLU A 160 7.44 6.09 14.38
C GLU A 160 6.66 7.11 13.52
N LEU A 161 5.42 6.82 13.13
CA LEU A 161 4.53 7.80 12.48
C LEU A 161 4.20 8.98 13.41
N PHE A 162 3.87 8.73 14.68
CA PHE A 162 3.61 9.79 15.64
C PHE A 162 4.85 10.68 15.90
N MET A 163 6.04 10.08 15.93
CA MET A 163 7.31 10.80 16.05
C MET A 163 7.58 11.67 14.82
N ALA A 164 7.46 11.11 13.62
CA ALA A 164 7.66 11.85 12.38
C ALA A 164 6.66 13.02 12.23
N MET A 165 5.42 12.88 12.70
CA MET A 165 4.45 14.00 12.72
C MET A 165 4.94 15.15 13.62
N SER A 166 5.56 14.83 14.75
CA SER A 166 6.06 15.81 15.71
C SER A 166 7.27 16.57 15.14
N GLU A 167 8.15 15.88 14.42
CA GLU A 167 9.28 16.48 13.69
C GLU A 167 8.83 17.42 12.58
N ILE A 168 7.84 16.99 11.77
CA ILE A 168 7.20 17.84 10.74
C ILE A 168 6.63 19.11 11.40
N LYS A 169 5.88 19.01 12.49
CA LYS A 169 5.36 20.21 13.19
C LYS A 169 6.45 21.18 13.62
N MET A 170 7.62 20.69 14.02
CA MET A 170 8.77 21.54 14.39
C MET A 170 9.40 22.23 13.17
N LEU A 171 9.53 21.53 12.04
CA LEU A 171 10.16 22.03 10.81
C LEU A 171 9.30 23.04 10.04
N TYR A 172 7.97 22.92 10.11
CA TYR A 172 7.02 23.75 9.34
C TYR A 172 6.77 25.16 9.94
N THR A 173 7.65 25.62 10.85
CA THR A 173 7.79 27.06 11.14
C THR A 173 8.48 27.83 10.00
N LYS A 174 8.94 27.15 8.94
CA LYS A 174 9.45 27.77 7.70
C LYS A 174 8.65 27.26 6.48
N GLN A 175 8.24 28.22 5.65
CA GLN A 175 7.26 28.15 4.55
C GLN A 175 7.18 26.83 3.74
N PRO A 176 5.97 26.42 3.29
CA PRO A 176 5.80 25.27 2.41
C PRO A 176 6.26 25.59 0.99
N VAL A 177 7.37 25.00 0.56
CA VAL A 177 7.75 24.93 -0.86
C VAL A 177 7.06 23.70 -1.46
N TYR A 178 5.87 23.86 -2.03
CA TYR A 178 5.23 22.79 -2.79
C TYR A 178 4.95 23.26 -4.22
N LEU A 179 5.88 22.97 -5.12
CA LEU A 179 5.54 22.70 -6.51
C LEU A 179 4.79 21.35 -6.51
N GLN A 180 3.46 21.39 -6.35
CA GLN A 180 2.62 20.19 -6.26
C GLN A 180 2.58 19.45 -7.61
N LYS A 181 3.50 18.51 -7.78
CA LYS A 181 3.32 17.40 -8.71
C LYS A 181 2.18 16.52 -8.16
N ALA A 182 1.09 16.38 -8.91
CA ALA A 182 -0.06 15.58 -8.48
C ALA A 182 0.29 14.08 -8.63
N PRO A 183 0.50 13.34 -7.52
CA PRO A 183 0.85 11.93 -7.60
C PRO A 183 -0.31 11.14 -8.25
N ALA A 184 0.03 10.10 -9.00
CA ALA A 184 -0.98 9.16 -9.47
C ALA A 184 -1.51 8.33 -8.30
N SER A 185 -2.83 8.11 -8.27
CA SER A 185 -3.41 7.20 -7.29
C SER A 185 -3.09 5.75 -7.62
N PHE A 186 -3.25 4.87 -6.64
CA PHE A 186 -3.20 3.42 -6.82
C PHE A 186 -4.06 2.97 -8.01
N ASN A 187 -5.29 3.47 -8.11
CA ASN A 187 -6.20 3.12 -9.20
C ASN A 187 -5.69 3.59 -10.57
N ASP A 188 -5.17 4.82 -10.67
CA ASP A 188 -4.60 5.34 -11.91
C ASP A 188 -3.48 4.41 -12.42
N ILE A 189 -2.61 3.97 -11.49
CA ILE A 189 -1.48 3.08 -11.77
C ILE A 189 -1.96 1.66 -12.12
N GLU A 190 -2.92 1.10 -11.38
CA GLU A 190 -3.48 -0.23 -11.65
C GLU A 190 -4.18 -0.29 -13.00
N PHE A 191 -4.98 0.73 -13.36
CA PHE A 191 -5.59 0.82 -14.69
C PHE A 191 -4.55 0.92 -15.80
N PHE A 192 -3.44 1.62 -15.56
CA PHE A 192 -2.32 1.63 -16.49
C PHE A 192 -1.70 0.24 -16.64
N TYR A 193 -1.45 -0.50 -15.55
CA TYR A 193 -0.90 -1.85 -15.64
C TYR A 193 -1.82 -2.82 -16.37
N GLN A 194 -3.12 -2.76 -16.10
CA GLN A 194 -4.13 -3.57 -16.80
C GLN A 194 -4.12 -3.25 -18.31
N HIS A 195 -4.12 -1.97 -18.67
CA HIS A 195 -4.06 -1.54 -20.07
C HIS A 195 -2.77 -1.99 -20.75
N LEU A 196 -1.63 -1.85 -20.08
CA LEU A 196 -0.33 -2.29 -20.58
C LEU A 196 -0.31 -3.80 -20.81
N GLU A 197 -0.82 -4.58 -19.86
CA GLU A 197 -0.92 -6.05 -19.98
C GLU A 197 -1.79 -6.45 -21.18
N GLN A 198 -2.96 -5.82 -21.34
CA GLN A 198 -3.84 -6.06 -22.48
C GLN A 198 -3.15 -5.78 -23.82
N VAL A 199 -2.46 -4.65 -23.95
CA VAL A 199 -1.73 -4.31 -25.19
C VAL A 199 -0.57 -5.28 -25.44
N MET A 200 0.15 -5.71 -24.40
CA MET A 200 1.22 -6.71 -24.55
C MET A 200 0.68 -8.08 -25.00
N ILE A 201 -0.50 -8.47 -24.55
CA ILE A 201 -1.16 -9.70 -25.01
C ILE A 201 -1.62 -9.55 -26.46
N GLN A 202 -2.26 -8.43 -26.82
CA GLN A 202 -2.74 -8.17 -28.18
C GLN A 202 -1.60 -8.06 -29.22
N THR A 203 -0.40 -7.69 -28.79
CA THR A 203 0.79 -7.61 -29.66
C THR A 203 1.64 -8.88 -29.64
N ASP A 204 1.16 -9.97 -29.02
CA ASP A 204 1.86 -11.24 -28.83
C ASP A 204 3.20 -11.13 -28.05
N PHE A 205 3.46 -9.98 -27.40
CA PHE A 205 4.63 -9.80 -26.54
C PHE A 205 4.51 -10.60 -25.24
N LEU A 206 3.30 -10.70 -24.70
CA LEU A 206 2.98 -11.47 -23.50
C LEU A 206 2.04 -12.63 -23.84
N ASP A 207 2.53 -13.85 -23.73
CA ASP A 207 1.70 -15.06 -23.73
C ASP A 207 1.01 -15.22 -22.36
N PRO A 208 -0.33 -15.12 -22.27
CA PRO A 208 -1.06 -15.25 -21.01
C PRO A 208 -1.01 -16.67 -20.42
N GLN A 209 -0.68 -17.69 -21.21
CA GLN A 209 -0.47 -19.06 -20.70
C GLN A 209 0.94 -19.24 -20.11
N LYS A 210 1.89 -18.36 -20.47
CA LYS A 210 3.28 -18.39 -19.99
C LYS A 210 3.76 -16.99 -19.57
N PRO A 211 3.07 -16.31 -18.64
CA PRO A 211 3.35 -14.91 -18.30
C PRO A 211 4.65 -14.73 -17.51
N LYS A 212 5.23 -15.83 -17.00
CA LYS A 212 6.39 -15.84 -16.11
C LYS A 212 6.15 -14.86 -14.94
N LYS A 213 7.06 -13.91 -14.72
CA LYS A 213 6.97 -12.85 -13.69
C LYS A 213 7.03 -11.46 -14.31
N LEU A 214 6.60 -11.30 -15.57
CA LEU A 214 6.77 -10.05 -16.31
C LEU A 214 6.08 -8.87 -15.62
N MET A 215 4.79 -9.03 -15.28
CA MET A 215 4.02 -7.95 -14.63
C MET A 215 4.59 -7.56 -13.27
N GLN A 216 5.14 -8.52 -12.50
CA GLN A 216 5.83 -8.22 -11.23
C GLN A 216 7.08 -7.35 -11.47
N ARG A 217 7.85 -7.62 -12.53
CA ARG A 217 9.02 -6.82 -12.89
C ARG A 217 8.65 -5.42 -13.37
N ILE A 218 7.57 -5.29 -14.15
CA ILE A 218 7.02 -4.02 -14.62
C ILE A 218 6.53 -3.18 -13.43
N ARG A 219 5.74 -3.77 -12.53
CA ARG A 219 5.28 -3.11 -11.30
C ARG A 219 6.44 -2.57 -10.48
N ARG A 220 7.49 -3.36 -10.29
CA ARG A 220 8.72 -2.92 -9.60
C ARG A 220 9.47 -1.81 -10.33
N LEU A 221 9.47 -1.80 -11.67
CA LEU A 221 10.11 -0.74 -12.44
C LEU A 221 9.42 0.60 -12.17
N PHE A 222 8.09 0.64 -12.30
CA PHE A 222 7.31 1.85 -12.15
C PHE A 222 7.12 2.28 -10.69
N SER A 223 7.18 1.34 -9.74
CA SER A 223 7.10 1.67 -8.31
C SER A 223 8.17 2.67 -7.90
N ARG A 224 9.40 2.53 -8.41
CA ARG A 224 10.56 3.40 -8.10
C ARG A 224 10.40 4.84 -8.60
N ILE A 225 9.61 5.03 -9.65
CA ILE A 225 9.48 6.33 -10.33
C ILE A 225 8.50 7.24 -9.57
N ARG A 226 7.56 6.66 -8.81
CA ARG A 226 6.47 7.40 -8.12
C ARG A 226 5.70 8.29 -9.11
N LEU A 227 5.12 7.65 -10.12
CA LEU A 227 4.47 8.31 -11.25
C LEU A 227 3.47 9.40 -10.83
N GLU A 228 3.48 10.49 -11.58
CA GLU A 228 2.47 11.54 -11.52
C GLU A 228 1.25 11.18 -12.38
N LYS A 229 0.10 11.76 -12.04
CA LYS A 229 -1.15 11.55 -12.82
C LYS A 229 -0.97 11.91 -14.29
N LYS A 230 -0.21 12.97 -14.59
CA LYS A 230 0.08 13.38 -15.98
C LYS A 230 0.94 12.35 -16.71
N GLU A 231 1.91 11.75 -16.03
CA GLU A 231 2.78 10.73 -16.63
C GLU A 231 2.00 9.45 -16.93
N VAL A 232 1.13 9.01 -16.00
CA VAL A 232 0.21 7.89 -16.26
C VAL A 232 -0.67 8.17 -17.48
N ASN A 233 -1.20 9.38 -17.62
CA ASN A 233 -2.00 9.76 -18.79
C ASN A 233 -1.20 9.71 -20.10
N ILE A 234 0.07 10.14 -20.09
CA ILE A 234 0.96 10.03 -21.26
C ILE A 234 1.18 8.56 -21.62
N LEU A 235 1.53 7.72 -20.64
CA LEU A 235 1.77 6.29 -20.84
C LEU A 235 0.53 5.59 -21.42
N ARG A 236 -0.66 5.84 -20.86
CA ARG A 236 -1.92 5.32 -21.40
C ARG A 236 -2.25 5.89 -22.78
N GLY A 237 -1.89 7.15 -23.05
CA GLY A 237 -1.99 7.76 -24.38
C GLY A 237 -1.17 7.03 -25.43
N ILE A 238 0.04 6.60 -25.08
CA ILE A 238 0.90 5.77 -25.95
C ILE A 238 0.23 4.41 -26.22
N LEU A 239 -0.29 3.74 -25.18
CA LEU A 239 -0.98 2.46 -25.33
C LEU A 239 -2.23 2.56 -26.23
N ASN A 240 -3.04 3.61 -26.04
CA ASN A 240 -4.18 3.89 -26.91
C ASN A 240 -3.76 4.08 -28.38
N ALA A 241 -2.61 4.71 -28.64
CA ALA A 241 -2.12 4.90 -30.00
C ALA A 241 -1.71 3.56 -30.64
N VAL A 242 -1.13 2.64 -29.85
CA VAL A 242 -0.80 1.28 -30.30
C VAL A 242 -2.07 0.49 -30.63
N GLU A 243 -3.07 0.49 -29.74
CA GLU A 243 -4.35 -0.22 -29.97
C GLU A 243 -5.07 0.28 -31.23
N LYS A 244 -5.09 1.59 -31.46
CA LYS A 244 -5.68 2.17 -32.68
C LYS A 244 -5.00 1.68 -33.95
N GLN A 245 -3.70 1.37 -33.91
CA GLN A 245 -3.00 0.81 -35.06
C GLN A 245 -3.30 -0.67 -35.26
N LEU A 246 -3.44 -1.43 -34.16
CA LEU A 246 -3.85 -2.83 -34.21
C LEU A 246 -5.27 -2.97 -34.78
N SER A 247 -6.21 -2.11 -34.40
CA SER A 247 -7.57 -2.13 -34.92
C SER A 247 -7.70 -1.68 -36.38
N ARG A 248 -6.68 -0.99 -36.93
CA ARG A 248 -6.66 -0.48 -38.31
C ARG A 248 -6.10 -1.49 -39.32
N LYS A 249 -5.34 -2.49 -38.89
CA LYS A 249 -4.90 -3.57 -39.79
C LYS A 249 -6.09 -4.49 -40.07
N PRO A 250 -6.63 -4.55 -41.30
CA PRO A 250 -7.51 -5.65 -41.67
C PRO A 250 -6.68 -6.94 -41.57
N SER A 251 -7.29 -8.03 -41.13
CA SER A 251 -6.74 -9.38 -41.20
C SER A 251 -6.23 -9.65 -42.61
N ILE A 252 -4.94 -9.52 -42.84
CA ILE A 252 -4.29 -9.95 -44.07
C ILE A 252 -4.29 -11.48 -44.03
N ASP A 253 -5.05 -12.05 -44.97
CA ASP A 253 -5.20 -13.45 -45.34
C ASP A 253 -4.26 -14.45 -44.66
N LYS A 254 -4.88 -15.43 -43.97
CA LYS A 254 -4.31 -16.76 -43.81
C LYS A 254 -4.11 -17.35 -45.21
N ARG A 255 -2.86 -17.52 -45.64
CA ARG A 255 -2.49 -18.49 -46.68
C ARG A 255 -1.70 -19.62 -46.04
#